data_AF-A0A938V3V8-F1
#
_entry.id   AF-A0A938V3V8-F1
#
_cell.length_a   1.000
_cell.length_b   1.000
_cell.length_c   1.000
_cell.angle_alpha   90.00
_cell.angle_beta   90.00
_cell.angle_gamma   90.00
#
_symmetry.space_group_name_H-M   'P 1'
#
loop_
_entity.id
_entity.type
_entity.pdbx_description
1 polymer ?
#
loop_
_entity_poly.entity_id
_entity_poly.type
_entity_poly.pdbx_seq_one_letter_code
_entity_poly.pdbx_strand_id
1 'polypeptide(L)'
;MSFAETGLSIFVRMYLDRVTSQWAENCTWSQKPSYTNVMTIPPSQVGVWYEIVITDLYNGWKAGTWPNYGVQFRSYGTWNNYNGFWSSDYTEDPSLRPMLVVVPQE
;
A
#
# COMPACT_ATOMS: atom_id res chain seq x y z
N MET A 1 -7.26 -4.43 2.56
CA MET A 1 -6.94 -3.52 1.44
C MET A 1 -6.53 -4.37 0.26
N SER A 2 -7.03 -4.06 -0.94
CA SER A 2 -6.83 -4.89 -2.13
C SER A 2 -6.22 -4.08 -3.26
N PHE A 3 -5.23 -4.65 -3.96
CA PHE A 3 -4.52 -4.03 -5.07
C PHE A 3 -4.41 -4.98 -6.25
N ALA A 4 -4.72 -4.53 -7.45
CA ALA A 4 -4.44 -5.33 -8.64
C ALA A 4 -2.97 -5.12 -9.03
N GLU A 5 -2.24 -6.23 -9.19
CA GLU A 5 -0.82 -6.20 -9.52
C GLU A 5 -0.56 -6.11 -11.03
N THR A 6 0.40 -5.29 -11.41
CA THR A 6 0.89 -5.12 -12.79
C THR A 6 2.40 -5.33 -12.87
N GLY A 7 2.89 -5.90 -13.98
CA GLY A 7 4.32 -6.07 -14.26
C GLY A 7 4.89 -7.48 -14.03
N LEU A 8 6.22 -7.59 -13.93
CA LEU A 8 6.95 -8.82 -13.63
C LEU A 8 7.08 -9.00 -12.11
N SER A 9 6.18 -9.76 -11.49
CA SER A 9 6.40 -10.25 -10.12
C SER A 9 7.46 -11.34 -10.17
N ILE A 10 8.61 -11.00 -9.64
CA ILE A 10 9.53 -11.96 -9.05
C ILE A 10 9.30 -11.87 -7.56
N PHE A 11 9.11 -13.00 -6.87
CA PHE A 11 8.65 -13.09 -5.48
C PHE A 11 9.43 -12.20 -4.49
N VAL A 12 9.09 -10.91 -4.41
CA VAL A 12 9.77 -9.90 -3.60
C VAL A 12 8.82 -9.43 -2.51
N ARG A 13 9.24 -9.66 -1.27
CA ARG A 13 8.56 -9.14 -0.08
C ARG A 13 8.58 -7.62 -0.07
N MET A 14 7.61 -7.03 0.60
CA MET A 14 7.57 -5.59 0.83
C MET A 14 7.40 -5.30 2.31
N TYR A 15 7.67 -4.06 2.69
CA TYR A 15 7.25 -3.48 3.94
C TYR A 15 5.94 -2.73 3.74
N LEU A 16 4.98 -2.95 4.64
CA LEU A 16 3.86 -2.05 4.83
C LEU A 16 4.26 -1.03 5.89
N ASP A 17 4.35 0.24 5.49
CA ASP A 17 4.60 1.33 6.43
C ASP A 17 3.37 2.25 6.51
N ARG A 18 3.07 2.72 7.72
CA ARG A 18 2.11 3.79 7.95
C ARG A 18 2.81 5.13 7.71
N VAL A 19 2.21 5.98 6.89
CA VAL A 19 2.68 7.36 6.68
C VAL A 19 2.35 8.20 7.92
N THR A 20 3.32 8.97 8.43
CA THR A 20 3.20 9.72 9.70
C THR A 20 3.25 11.23 9.55
N SER A 21 3.41 11.74 8.33
CA SER A 21 3.34 13.17 8.03
C SER A 21 2.49 13.43 6.80
N GLN A 22 1.93 14.63 6.71
CA GLN A 22 1.29 15.11 5.50
C GLN A 22 2.28 15.08 4.32
N TRP A 23 1.76 14.81 3.13
CA TRP A 23 2.50 14.88 1.88
C TRP A 23 1.64 15.56 0.82
N ALA A 24 2.29 16.12 -0.19
CA ALA A 24 1.64 16.72 -1.35
C ALA A 24 1.77 15.79 -2.55
N GLU A 25 0.78 15.75 -3.43
CA GLU A 25 0.80 14.87 -4.62
C GLU A 25 1.97 15.17 -5.57
N ASN A 26 2.49 16.39 -5.54
CA ASN A 26 3.68 16.81 -6.27
C ASN A 26 4.99 16.62 -5.50
N CYS A 27 5.00 15.84 -4.40
CA CYS A 27 6.20 15.67 -3.59
C CYS A 27 7.33 15.02 -4.38
N THR A 28 8.55 15.47 -4.11
CA THR A 28 9.78 14.85 -4.62
C THR A 28 10.39 13.92 -3.56
N TRP A 29 11.40 13.14 -3.94
CA TRP A 29 12.09 12.25 -3.00
C TRP A 29 12.71 12.97 -1.78
N SER A 30 13.17 14.21 -1.96
CA SER A 30 13.69 15.03 -0.86
C SER A 30 12.60 15.47 0.12
N GLN A 31 11.34 15.51 -0.34
CA GLN A 31 10.14 15.91 0.42
C GLN A 31 9.25 14.70 0.78
N LYS A 32 9.76 13.47 0.64
CA LYS A 32 9.01 12.27 0.98
C LYS A 32 8.49 12.34 2.43
N PRO A 33 7.29 11.80 2.71
CA PRO A 33 6.76 11.83 4.07
C PRO A 33 7.58 10.96 5.02
N SER A 34 7.43 11.26 6.31
CA SER A 34 7.87 10.37 7.38
C SER A 34 6.97 9.14 7.44
N TYR A 35 7.51 8.03 7.94
CA TYR A 35 6.78 6.77 8.05
C TYR A 35 7.22 5.94 9.26
N THR A 36 6.40 4.96 9.62
CA THR A 36 6.70 3.93 10.62
C THR A 36 6.39 2.56 10.02
N ASN A 37 7.34 1.63 10.09
CA ASN A 37 7.08 0.26 9.66
C ASN A 37 6.02 -0.40 10.53
N VAL A 38 5.02 -1.02 9.89
CA VAL A 38 3.96 -1.76 10.56
C VAL A 38 4.28 -3.25 10.53
N MET A 39 4.61 -3.77 9.35
CA MET A 39 4.93 -5.19 9.15
C MET A 39 5.72 -5.43 7.85
N THR A 40 6.22 -6.65 7.70
CA THR A 40 6.65 -7.20 6.41
C THR A 40 5.50 -8.01 5.81
N ILE A 41 5.21 -7.80 4.54
CA ILE A 41 4.12 -8.45 3.80
C ILE A 41 4.68 -9.45 2.77
N PRO A 42 3.96 -10.54 2.47
CA PRO A 42 4.42 -11.58 1.56
C PRO A 42 4.59 -11.04 0.13
N PRO A 43 5.29 -11.75 -0.77
CA PRO A 43 5.33 -11.38 -2.18
C PRO A 43 3.94 -11.34 -2.80
N SER A 44 3.74 -10.44 -3.75
CA SER A 44 2.55 -10.38 -4.61
C SER A 44 2.71 -11.32 -5.82
N GLN A 45 1.61 -11.69 -6.48
CA GLN A 45 1.62 -12.49 -7.71
C GLN A 45 0.94 -11.74 -8.87
N VAL A 46 1.63 -11.63 -10.02
CA VAL A 46 1.13 -10.93 -11.22
C VAL A 46 -0.26 -11.41 -11.61
N GLY A 47 -1.15 -10.46 -11.91
CA GLY A 47 -2.49 -10.75 -12.39
C GLY A 47 -3.45 -11.26 -11.32
N VAL A 48 -3.01 -11.28 -10.05
CA VAL A 48 -3.84 -11.64 -8.90
C VAL A 48 -4.08 -10.40 -8.04
N TRP A 49 -5.27 -10.30 -7.45
CA TRP A 49 -5.53 -9.32 -6.42
C TRP A 49 -4.67 -9.59 -5.19
N TYR A 50 -3.88 -8.59 -4.81
CA TYR A 50 -3.02 -8.64 -3.66
C TYR A 50 -3.71 -8.01 -2.45
N GLU A 51 -4.04 -8.85 -1.49
CA GLU A 51 -4.83 -8.47 -0.32
C GLU A 51 -4.00 -8.41 0.95
N ILE A 52 -4.15 -7.32 1.70
CA ILE A 52 -3.47 -7.10 2.97
C ILE A 52 -4.48 -6.75 4.05
N VAL A 53 -4.42 -7.48 5.16
CA VAL A 53 -5.22 -7.21 6.35
C VAL A 53 -4.57 -6.07 7.13
N ILE A 54 -5.32 -4.99 7.34
CA ILE A 54 -4.86 -3.78 8.05
C ILE A 54 -5.80 -3.39 9.19
N THR A 55 -6.51 -4.36 9.78
CA THR A 55 -7.58 -4.13 10.76
C THR A 55 -7.14 -3.24 11.92
N ASP A 56 -5.99 -3.54 12.54
CA ASP A 56 -5.48 -2.76 13.67
C ASP A 56 -5.14 -1.32 13.28
N LEU A 57 -4.52 -1.14 12.10
CA LEU A 57 -4.18 0.17 11.58
C LEU A 57 -5.45 0.99 11.27
N TYR A 58 -6.44 0.37 10.64
CA TYR A 58 -7.74 0.97 10.34
C TYR A 58 -8.47 1.38 11.61
N ASN A 59 -8.51 0.51 12.62
CA ASN A 59 -9.14 0.81 13.91
C ASN A 59 -8.45 1.97 14.63
N GLY A 60 -7.11 2.05 14.57
CA GLY A 60 -6.37 3.18 15.11
C GLY A 60 -6.63 4.51 14.39
N TRP A 61 -6.86 4.49 13.07
CA TRP A 61 -7.34 5.67 12.33
C TRP A 61 -8.77 6.05 12.76
N LYS A 62 -9.67 5.08 12.86
CA LYS A 62 -11.08 5.30 13.25
C LYS A 62 -11.20 5.84 14.68
N ALA A 63 -10.35 5.38 15.58
CA ALA A 63 -10.30 5.83 16.98
C ALA A 63 -9.58 7.18 17.16
N GLY A 64 -8.97 7.74 16.11
CA GLY A 64 -8.18 8.97 16.20
C GLY A 64 -6.84 8.80 16.92
N THR A 65 -6.43 7.58 17.25
CA THR A 65 -5.11 7.28 17.84
C THR A 65 -3.99 7.73 16.91
N TRP A 66 -4.20 7.58 15.60
CA TRP A 66 -3.26 8.03 14.58
C TRP A 66 -3.99 8.80 13.48
N PRO A 67 -3.49 9.98 13.06
CA PRO A 67 -3.98 10.61 11.84
C PRO A 67 -3.79 9.69 10.64
N ASN A 68 -4.73 9.71 9.70
CA ASN A 68 -4.65 8.93 8.48
C ASN A 68 -3.97 9.76 7.37
N TYR A 69 -2.69 9.47 7.12
CA TYR A 69 -1.94 10.00 5.96
C TYR A 69 -1.74 8.95 4.86
N GLY A 70 -2.38 7.78 4.99
CA GLY A 70 -2.23 6.65 4.10
C GLY A 70 -1.13 5.66 4.51
N VAL A 71 -0.81 4.78 3.55
CA VAL A 71 0.18 3.72 3.67
C VAL A 71 1.15 3.80 2.50
N GLN A 72 2.36 3.29 2.68
CA GLN A 72 3.28 3.03 1.57
C GLN A 72 3.69 1.56 1.54
N PHE A 73 3.92 1.07 0.33
CA PHE A 73 4.68 -0.14 0.10
C PHE A 73 6.11 0.21 -0.24
N ARG A 74 7.03 -0.29 0.57
CA ARG A 74 8.45 -0.09 0.38
C ARG A 74 9.09 -1.44 0.10
N SER A 75 9.93 -1.51 -0.94
CA SER A 75 10.63 -2.75 -1.26
C SER A 75 11.44 -3.25 -0.06
N TYR A 76 11.45 -4.57 0.14
CA TYR A 76 12.29 -5.20 1.18
C TYR A 76 13.79 -5.05 0.87
N GLY A 77 14.16 -4.91 -0.40
CA GLY A 77 15.53 -4.68 -0.85
C GLY A 77 15.60 -3.96 -2.20
N THR A 78 16.77 -3.39 -2.52
CA THR A 78 16.98 -2.63 -3.75
C THR A 78 17.84 -3.43 -4.73
N TRP A 79 17.25 -4.45 -5.34
CA TRP A 79 17.93 -5.37 -6.28
C TRP A 79 17.37 -5.30 -7.71
N ASN A 80 16.86 -4.13 -8.12
CA ASN A 80 16.20 -3.92 -9.41
C ASN A 80 15.02 -4.88 -9.67
N ASN A 81 14.40 -5.34 -8.59
CA ASN A 81 13.22 -6.18 -8.58
C ASN A 81 12.11 -5.38 -7.92
N TYR A 82 10.94 -5.27 -8.54
CA TYR A 82 9.87 -4.39 -8.10
C TYR A 82 8.50 -5.04 -8.26
N ASN A 83 7.57 -4.65 -7.39
CA ASN A 83 6.15 -4.95 -7.53
C ASN A 83 5.47 -3.70 -8.09
N GLY A 84 4.49 -3.88 -8.98
CA GLY A 84 3.72 -2.79 -9.57
C GLY A 84 2.25 -2.91 -9.21
N PHE A 85 1.60 -1.78 -8.94
CA PHE A 85 0.16 -1.72 -8.67
C PHE A 85 -0.49 -0.67 -9.55
N TRP A 86 -1.73 -0.90 -9.95
CA TRP A 86 -2.50 0.11 -10.67
C TRP A 86 -2.76 1.32 -9.77
N SER A 87 -2.66 2.53 -10.34
CA SER A 87 -2.98 3.77 -9.65
C SER A 87 -4.50 3.93 -9.49
N SER A 88 -4.93 4.73 -8.51
CA SER A 88 -6.31 5.24 -8.43
C SER A 88 -6.75 6.02 -9.68
N ASP A 89 -5.78 6.54 -10.44
CA ASP A 89 -6.01 7.30 -11.67
C ASP A 89 -6.05 6.42 -12.93
N TYR A 90 -5.93 5.09 -12.80
CA TYR A 90 -5.92 4.21 -13.96
C TYR A 90 -7.26 4.26 -14.70
N THR A 91 -7.25 4.69 -15.97
CA THR A 91 -8.46 5.01 -16.75
C THR A 91 -8.89 3.90 -17.71
N GLU A 92 -7.98 3.02 -18.13
CA GLU A 92 -8.30 1.97 -19.12
C GLU A 92 -9.22 0.90 -18.52
N ASP A 93 -8.93 0.43 -17.30
CA ASP A 93 -9.80 -0.46 -16.54
C ASP A 93 -9.94 0.03 -15.08
N PRO A 94 -10.99 0.82 -14.78
CA PRO A 94 -11.24 1.30 -13.42
C PRO A 94 -11.48 0.20 -12.38
N SER A 95 -11.80 -1.04 -12.80
CA SER A 95 -12.00 -2.15 -11.88
C SER A 95 -10.71 -2.58 -11.17
N LEU A 96 -9.54 -2.26 -11.75
CA LEU A 96 -8.23 -2.60 -11.19
C LEU A 96 -7.70 -1.57 -10.18
N ARG A 97 -8.45 -0.50 -9.89
CA ARG A 97 -8.02 0.53 -8.94
C ARG A 97 -7.94 -0.02 -7.51
N PRO A 98 -6.96 0.43 -6.70
CA PRO A 98 -6.84 0.01 -5.31
C PRO A 98 -8.09 0.33 -4.48
N MET A 99 -8.43 -0.53 -3.54
CA MET A 99 -9.60 -0.34 -2.69
C MET A 99 -9.37 -0.75 -1.22
N LEU A 100 -10.01 0.00 -0.32
CA LEU A 100 -10.16 -0.38 1.08
C LEU A 100 -11.48 -1.13 1.26
N VAL A 101 -11.38 -2.44 1.46
CA VAL A 101 -12.53 -3.29 1.80
C VAL A 101 -12.67 -3.34 3.32
N VAL A 102 -13.85 -2.94 3.81
CA VAL A 102 -14.22 -3.04 5.23
C VAL A 102 -15.30 -4.11 5.35
N VAL A 103 -15.01 -5.16 6.09
CA VAL A 103 -15.96 -6.27 6.35
C VAL A 103 -16.39 -6.16 7.81
N PRO A 104 -17.71 -6.09 8.10
CA PRO A 104 -18.20 -6.19 9.48
C PRO A 104 -17.68 -7.48 10.13
N GLN A 105 -17.23 -7.40 11.38
CA GLN A 105 -17.00 -8.60 12.18
C GLN A 105 -18.34 -8.98 12.83
N GLU A 106 -18.81 -10.18 12.51
CA GLU A 106 -19.99 -10.82 13.14
C GLU A 106 -19.74 -11.10 14.62
#